data_AF-A0A377GY58-F1
#
_entry.id   AF-A0A377GY58-F1
#
_cell.length_a   1.000
_cell.length_b   1.000
_cell.length_c   1.000
_cell.angle_alpha   90.00
_cell.angle_beta   90.00
_cell.angle_gamma   90.00
#
_symmetry.space_group_name_H-M   'P 1'
#
loop_
_entity.id
_entity.type
_entity.pdbx_description
1 polymer ?
#
loop_
_entity_poly.entity_id
_entity_poly.type
_entity_poly.pdbx_seq_one_letter_code
_entity_poly.pdbx_strand_id
1 'polypeptide(L)'
;MKTVCIICEGAYPYIVGGVSSWVHEIITSSPEYNFKVLCIIPNKEFAQLKYELPKNVVSVDNIILNPEIDFSIFQVLKNKFMESKEREEAVRELLTFNKIITSKALEIVEKIFEKNIGKPLEVILSRDYWNTLVENYEKNYSGRNFNIYY
;
A
#
# COMPACT_ATOMS: atom_id res chain seq x y z
N MET A 1 19.00 26.93 18.70
CA MET A 1 17.89 26.85 17.71
C MET A 1 17.29 25.46 17.80
N LYS A 2 15.96 25.33 17.96
CA LYS A 2 15.31 24.01 18.06
C LYS A 2 15.09 23.44 16.65
N THR A 3 15.06 22.12 16.54
CA THR A 3 14.85 21.41 15.26
C THR A 3 13.52 20.68 15.29
N VAL A 4 12.71 20.86 14.25
CA VAL A 4 11.43 20.20 14.02
C VAL A 4 11.59 19.21 12.86
N CYS A 5 11.07 17.99 13.01
CA CYS A 5 11.04 17.01 11.93
C CYS A 5 9.62 16.90 11.38
N ILE A 6 9.44 17.09 10.08
CA ILE A 6 8.18 16.86 9.38
C ILE A 6 8.30 15.54 8.63
N ILE A 7 7.34 14.64 8.84
CA ILE A 7 7.26 13.35 8.15
C ILE A 7 6.17 13.45 7.08
N CYS A 8 6.53 13.14 5.84
CA CYS A 8 5.65 13.22 4.67
C CYS A 8 5.62 11.87 3.94
N GLU A 9 4.46 11.42 3.49
CA GLU A 9 4.34 10.29 2.56
C GLU A 9 3.96 10.81 1.18
N GLY A 10 4.81 10.61 0.17
CA GLY A 10 4.54 11.00 -1.21
C GLY A 10 4.19 12.49 -1.43
N ALA A 11 4.59 13.39 -0.52
CA ALA A 11 4.18 14.79 -0.50
C ALA A 11 5.39 15.75 -0.62
N TYR A 12 5.48 16.77 0.24
CA TYR A 12 6.57 17.75 0.24
C TYR A 12 7.93 17.06 0.38
N PRO A 13 8.97 17.45 -0.38
CA PRO A 13 9.02 18.52 -1.37
C PRO A 13 8.78 18.06 -2.84
N TYR A 14 8.22 16.87 -3.06
CA TYR A 14 8.22 16.18 -4.37
C TYR A 14 6.91 16.30 -5.17
N ILE A 15 5.78 16.57 -4.52
CA ILE A 15 4.48 16.71 -5.18
C ILE A 15 3.91 18.10 -4.93
N VAL A 16 3.37 18.74 -5.96
CA VAL A 16 2.60 19.99 -5.83
C VAL A 16 1.18 19.65 -5.40
N GLY A 17 0.71 20.27 -4.32
CA GLY A 17 -0.64 20.03 -3.79
C GLY A 17 -0.84 20.68 -2.44
N GLY A 18 -2.07 20.58 -1.90
CA GLY A 18 -2.46 21.28 -0.66
C GLY A 18 -1.57 20.94 0.54
N VAL A 19 -1.27 19.66 0.76
CA VAL A 19 -0.40 19.22 1.86
C VAL A 19 1.01 19.81 1.71
N SER A 20 1.58 19.75 0.51
CA SER A 20 2.93 20.27 0.28
C SER A 20 3.03 21.78 0.40
N SER A 21 2.02 22.51 -0.08
CA SER A 21 1.93 23.96 0.08
C SER A 21 1.84 24.34 1.55
N TRP A 22 1.03 23.64 2.34
CA TRP A 22 0.91 23.90 3.78
C TRP A 22 2.22 23.63 4.53
N VAL A 23 2.88 22.50 4.23
CA VAL A 23 4.21 22.20 4.80
C VAL A 23 5.23 23.29 4.43
N HIS A 24 5.24 23.73 3.17
CA HIS A 24 6.12 24.80 2.72
C HIS A 24 5.84 26.14 3.45
N GLU A 25 4.57 26.50 3.64
CA GLU A 25 4.15 27.69 4.37
C GLU A 25 4.54 27.63 5.85
N ILE A 26 4.39 26.48 6.52
CA ILE A 26 4.84 26.32 7.92
C ILE A 26 6.34 26.57 8.04
N ILE A 27 7.14 25.93 7.17
CA ILE A 27 8.59 26.04 7.21
C ILE A 27 9.02 27.48 6.97
N THR A 28 8.46 28.13 5.95
CA THR A 28 8.81 29.51 5.56
C THR A 28 8.35 30.56 6.58
N SER A 29 7.19 30.35 7.21
CA SER A 29 6.65 31.27 8.24
C SER A 29 7.32 31.14 9.60
N SER A 30 8.13 30.10 9.82
CA SER A 30 8.78 29.82 11.11
C SER A 30 10.32 29.83 11.02
N PRO A 31 10.95 30.95 10.61
CA PRO A 31 12.40 31.04 10.39
C PRO A 31 13.24 30.82 11.66
N GLU A 32 12.65 30.90 12.86
CA GLU A 32 13.32 30.67 14.15
C GLU A 32 13.62 29.20 14.45
N TYR A 33 13.05 28.26 13.68
CA TYR A 33 13.29 26.82 13.81
C TYR A 33 14.05 26.27 12.62
N ASN A 34 14.85 25.24 12.88
CA ASN A 34 15.40 24.39 11.83
C ASN A 34 14.40 23.27 11.51
N PHE A 35 14.30 22.90 10.24
CA PHE A 35 13.41 21.84 9.78
C PHE A 35 14.19 20.70 9.13
N LYS A 36 13.85 19.48 9.53
CA LYS A 36 14.19 18.26 8.79
C LYS A 36 12.93 17.73 8.15
N VAL A 37 13.05 17.24 6.93
CA VAL A 37 11.94 16.60 6.22
C VAL A 37 12.31 15.14 6.00
N LEU A 38 11.49 14.22 6.51
CA LEU A 38 11.62 12.79 6.27
C LEU A 38 10.49 12.36 5.35
N CYS A 39 10.82 11.96 4.13
CA CYS A 39 9.85 11.58 3.12
C CYS A 39 9.84 10.07 2.93
N ILE A 40 8.65 9.47 2.94
CA ILE A 40 8.41 8.09 2.52
C ILE A 40 8.05 8.15 1.03
N ILE A 41 8.85 7.50 0.18
CA ILE A 41 8.72 7.56 -1.29
C ILE A 41 8.76 6.17 -1.92
N PRO A 42 8.08 5.94 -3.06
CA PRO A 42 8.01 4.60 -3.66
C PRO A 42 9.35 4.15 -4.29
N ASN A 43 10.10 5.06 -4.90
CA ASN A 43 11.37 4.78 -5.56
C ASN A 43 12.24 6.05 -5.64
N LYS A 44 13.48 5.92 -6.12
CA LYS A 44 14.41 7.05 -6.22
C LYS A 44 13.99 8.07 -7.27
N GLU A 45 13.37 7.61 -8.36
CA GLU A 45 12.89 8.43 -9.47
C GLU A 45 11.81 9.41 -9.03
N PHE A 46 11.06 9.08 -7.97
CA PHE A 46 10.05 9.94 -7.36
C PHE A 46 10.65 11.19 -6.67
N ALA A 47 11.92 11.14 -6.24
CA ALA A 47 12.56 12.20 -5.45
C ALA A 47 13.00 13.43 -6.29
N GLN A 48 12.10 13.95 -7.12
CA GLN A 48 12.32 15.16 -7.91
C GLN A 48 11.75 16.38 -7.19
N LEU A 49 12.60 17.28 -6.72
CA LEU A 49 12.17 18.50 -6.03
C LEU A 49 11.22 19.34 -6.91
N LYS A 50 10.06 19.70 -6.35
CA LYS A 50 9.09 20.63 -6.96
C LYS A 50 9.01 21.97 -6.23
N TYR A 51 9.61 22.06 -5.05
CA TYR A 51 9.71 23.27 -4.25
C TYR A 51 11.18 23.65 -4.08
N GLU A 52 11.47 24.94 -4.08
CA GLU A 52 12.73 25.46 -3.57
C GLU A 52 12.74 25.30 -2.04
N LEU A 53 13.79 24.70 -1.50
CA LEU A 53 13.88 24.44 -0.06
C LEU A 53 14.24 25.74 0.68
N PRO A 54 13.43 26.17 1.67
CA PRO A 54 13.78 27.32 2.51
C PRO A 54 15.12 27.12 3.25
N LYS A 55 15.82 28.22 3.54
CA LYS A 55 17.16 28.18 4.16
C LYS A 55 17.20 27.49 5.53
N ASN A 56 16.06 27.46 6.23
CA ASN A 56 15.92 26.81 7.52
C ASN A 56 15.59 25.29 7.40
N VAL A 57 15.56 24.72 6.19
CA VAL A 57 15.54 23.27 5.97
C VAL A 57 16.96 22.73 6.00
N VAL A 58 17.30 21.95 7.01
CA VAL A 58 18.66 21.42 7.22
C VAL A 58 18.89 20.04 6.60
N SER A 59 17.84 19.24 6.40
CA SER A 59 17.92 17.99 5.65
C SER A 59 16.57 17.59 5.04
N VAL A 60 16.66 16.88 3.91
CA VAL A 60 15.54 16.12 3.32
C VAL A 60 16.02 14.69 3.14
N ASP A 61 15.49 13.79 3.95
CA ASP A 61 15.88 12.39 4.02
C ASP A 61 14.76 11.51 3.46
N ASN A 62 15.12 10.47 2.70
CA ASN A 62 14.15 9.61 2.01
C ASN A 62 14.17 8.18 2.57
N ILE A 63 13.01 7.72 3.04
CA ILE A 63 12.71 6.30 3.22
C ILE A 63 12.12 5.81 1.91
N ILE A 64 12.91 5.05 1.16
CA ILE A 64 12.44 4.47 -0.09
C ILE A 64 11.73 3.16 0.27
N LEU A 65 10.42 3.12 0.01
CA LEU A 65 9.61 1.90 0.00
C LEU A 65 9.96 1.09 -1.24
N ASN A 66 11.25 0.79 -1.46
CA ASN A 66 11.68 0.13 -2.68
C ASN A 66 11.03 -1.25 -2.69
N PRO A 67 10.08 -1.48 -3.60
CA PRO A 67 9.58 -2.79 -3.82
C PRO A 67 10.59 -3.40 -4.79
N GLU A 68 11.71 -3.92 -4.28
CA GLU A 68 12.14 -5.19 -4.86
C GLU A 68 11.10 -6.23 -4.45
N ILE A 69 9.84 -6.01 -4.85
CA ILE A 69 8.87 -7.08 -4.81
C ILE A 69 9.40 -7.99 -5.90
N ASP A 70 9.92 -9.14 -5.48
CA ASP A 70 10.17 -10.28 -6.33
C ASP A 70 8.82 -10.76 -6.88
N PHE A 71 8.26 -9.96 -7.78
CA PHE A 71 6.91 -10.05 -8.27
C PHE A 71 6.88 -9.51 -9.67
N SER A 72 6.76 -10.45 -10.58
CA SER A 72 6.64 -10.17 -11.98
C SER A 72 5.20 -9.78 -12.26
N ILE A 73 4.96 -8.50 -12.60
CA ILE A 73 3.68 -8.05 -13.17
C ILE A 73 3.29 -8.92 -14.37
N PHE A 74 4.29 -9.41 -15.13
CA PHE A 74 4.07 -10.40 -16.19
C PHE A 74 3.52 -11.73 -15.68
N GLN A 75 3.92 -12.20 -14.49
CA GLN A 75 3.38 -13.40 -13.86
C GLN A 75 1.93 -13.20 -13.41
N VAL A 76 1.58 -12.01 -12.88
CA VAL A 76 0.20 -11.64 -12.53
C VAL A 76 -0.67 -11.57 -13.77
N LEU A 77 -0.17 -10.93 -14.83
CA LEU A 77 -0.85 -10.84 -16.12
C LEU A 77 -0.99 -12.21 -16.78
N LYS A 78 -0.02 -13.13 -16.59
CA LYS A 78 -0.12 -14.53 -17.02
C LYS A 78 -1.16 -15.30 -16.19
N ASN A 79 -1.19 -15.06 -14.87
CA ASN A 79 -2.18 -15.64 -13.95
C ASN A 79 -3.60 -15.09 -14.17
N LYS A 80 -3.76 -13.87 -14.75
CA LYS A 80 -5.07 -13.37 -15.22
C LYS A 80 -5.76 -14.29 -16.25
N PHE A 81 -5.00 -15.17 -16.90
CA PHE A 81 -5.52 -16.11 -17.92
C PHE A 81 -5.67 -17.54 -17.40
N MET A 82 -5.30 -17.83 -16.15
CA MET A 82 -5.43 -19.15 -15.56
C MET A 82 -6.37 -19.11 -14.35
N GLU A 83 -7.67 -19.16 -14.65
CA GLU A 83 -8.70 -19.46 -13.66
C GLU A 83 -8.44 -20.88 -13.12
N SER A 84 -8.23 -20.99 -11.82
CA SER A 84 -8.14 -22.28 -11.13
C SER A 84 -9.26 -22.37 -10.12
N LYS A 85 -10.13 -23.37 -10.28
CA LYS A 85 -11.19 -23.65 -9.29
C LYS A 85 -10.62 -23.85 -7.89
N GLU A 86 -9.45 -24.47 -7.78
CA GLU A 86 -8.77 -24.69 -6.50
C GLU A 86 -8.29 -23.36 -5.88
N ARG A 87 -7.84 -22.39 -6.70
CA ARG A 87 -7.46 -21.05 -6.24
C ARG A 87 -8.67 -20.24 -5.79
N GLU A 88 -9.76 -20.29 -6.55
CA GLU A 88 -11.00 -19.58 -6.20
C GLU A 88 -11.58 -20.10 -4.87
N GLU A 89 -11.61 -21.41 -4.67
CA GLU A 89 -12.13 -22.03 -3.45
C GLU A 89 -11.27 -21.69 -2.22
N ALA A 90 -9.94 -21.76 -2.37
CA ALA A 90 -8.98 -21.30 -1.37
C ALA A 90 -9.21 -19.83 -0.95
N VAL A 91 -9.35 -18.93 -1.93
CA VAL A 91 -9.60 -17.51 -1.65
C VAL A 91 -10.97 -17.30 -0.99
N ARG A 92 -11.98 -18.10 -1.36
CA ARG A 92 -13.31 -18.05 -0.75
C ARG A 92 -13.28 -18.43 0.72
N GLU A 93 -12.51 -19.46 1.08
CA GLU A 93 -12.28 -19.81 2.48
C GLU A 93 -11.57 -18.67 3.23
N LEU A 94 -10.57 -18.03 2.61
CA LEU A 94 -9.84 -16.90 3.21
C LEU A 94 -10.73 -15.67 3.45
N LEU A 95 -11.66 -15.35 2.55
CA LEU A 95 -12.55 -14.18 2.69
C LEU A 95 -13.73 -14.43 3.65
N THR A 96 -14.03 -15.70 3.94
CA THR A 96 -15.08 -16.11 4.90
C THR A 96 -14.52 -16.40 6.30
N PHE A 97 -13.23 -16.13 6.51
CA PHE A 97 -12.44 -16.35 7.73
C PHE A 97 -13.08 -15.80 9.01
N ASN A 98 -13.97 -14.81 8.92
CA ASN A 98 -14.74 -14.29 10.06
C ASN A 98 -15.59 -15.36 10.78
N LYS A 99 -15.89 -16.50 10.15
CA LYS A 99 -16.76 -17.55 10.70
C LYS A 99 -16.04 -18.78 11.27
N ILE A 100 -14.72 -18.93 11.11
CA ILE A 100 -14.00 -20.18 11.42
C ILE A 100 -12.99 -19.98 12.55
N ILE A 101 -12.96 -20.95 13.48
CA ILE A 101 -12.04 -21.05 14.63
C ILE A 101 -10.58 -20.96 14.16
N THR A 102 -9.79 -20.14 14.85
CA THR A 102 -8.44 -19.65 14.51
C THR A 102 -7.41 -20.72 14.11
N SER A 103 -7.54 -21.96 14.61
CA SER A 103 -6.59 -23.05 14.33
C SER A 103 -6.78 -23.69 12.95
N LYS A 104 -8.02 -23.91 12.49
CA LYS A 104 -8.28 -24.38 11.10
C LYS A 104 -7.92 -23.33 10.06
N ALA A 105 -8.05 -22.08 10.46
CA ALA A 105 -7.78 -20.92 9.64
C ALA A 105 -6.30 -20.83 9.25
N LEU A 106 -5.40 -21.13 10.20
CA LEU A 106 -3.96 -21.21 9.96
C LEU A 106 -3.62 -22.37 9.02
N GLU A 107 -4.22 -23.56 9.20
CA GLU A 107 -4.01 -24.70 8.30
C GLU A 107 -4.48 -24.43 6.86
N ILE A 108 -5.57 -23.68 6.68
CA ILE A 108 -6.06 -23.27 5.36
C ILE A 108 -5.07 -22.29 4.73
N VAL A 109 -4.67 -21.26 5.48
CA VAL A 109 -3.64 -20.30 5.07
C VAL A 109 -2.36 -21.04 4.67
N GLU A 110 -1.83 -21.91 5.52
CA GLU A 110 -0.64 -22.73 5.23
C GLU A 110 -0.84 -23.60 3.99
N LYS A 111 -1.97 -24.31 3.83
CA LYS A 111 -2.25 -25.09 2.61
C LYS A 111 -2.30 -24.24 1.35
N ILE A 112 -2.86 -23.03 1.44
CA ILE A 112 -2.93 -22.08 0.31
C ILE A 112 -1.52 -21.62 -0.09
N PHE A 113 -0.66 -21.38 0.91
CA PHE A 113 0.69 -20.87 0.70
C PHE A 113 1.73 -21.97 0.42
N GLU A 114 1.54 -23.20 0.89
CA GLU A 114 2.39 -24.37 0.61
C GLU A 114 2.14 -24.96 -0.79
N LYS A 115 0.91 -24.89 -1.31
CA LYS A 115 0.52 -25.51 -2.59
C LYS A 115 1.00 -24.80 -3.86
N ASN A 116 1.91 -23.82 -3.79
CA ASN A 116 2.37 -23.05 -4.97
C ASN A 116 1.22 -22.38 -5.76
N ILE A 117 0.17 -21.91 -5.08
CA ILE A 117 -0.95 -21.22 -5.72
C ILE A 117 -0.52 -19.87 -6.33
N GLY A 118 0.60 -19.33 -5.87
CA GLY A 118 1.25 -18.09 -6.30
C GLY A 118 1.88 -17.39 -5.10
N LYS A 119 2.70 -16.36 -5.33
CA LYS A 119 3.18 -15.51 -4.22
C LYS A 119 1.99 -14.76 -3.59
N PRO A 120 2.04 -14.33 -2.31
CA PRO A 120 0.90 -13.70 -1.64
C PRO A 120 0.30 -12.52 -2.40
N LEU A 121 1.14 -11.65 -2.96
CA LEU A 121 0.70 -10.52 -3.76
C LEU A 121 0.07 -10.99 -5.10
N GLU A 122 0.44 -12.14 -5.64
CA GLU A 122 -0.07 -12.65 -6.94
C GLU A 122 -1.51 -13.12 -6.77
N VAL A 123 -1.77 -13.76 -5.63
CA VAL A 123 -3.11 -14.18 -5.23
C VAL A 123 -3.99 -12.95 -5.01
N ILE A 124 -3.55 -11.96 -4.23
CA ILE A 124 -4.33 -10.74 -3.94
C ILE A 124 -4.65 -9.95 -5.21
N LEU A 125 -3.70 -9.85 -6.16
CA LEU A 125 -3.90 -9.14 -7.43
C LEU A 125 -4.59 -9.97 -8.52
N SER A 126 -4.97 -11.22 -8.24
CA SER A 126 -5.61 -12.10 -9.22
C SER A 126 -7.08 -11.75 -9.47
N ARG A 127 -7.59 -12.15 -10.64
CA ARG A 127 -9.02 -12.02 -10.98
C ARG A 127 -9.89 -12.90 -10.08
N ASP A 128 -9.42 -14.10 -9.76
CA ASP A 128 -10.09 -15.05 -8.86
C ASP A 128 -10.33 -14.41 -7.49
N TYR A 129 -9.33 -13.70 -6.96
CA TYR A 129 -9.48 -12.98 -5.68
C TYR A 129 -10.48 -11.84 -5.77
N TRP A 130 -10.39 -11.02 -6.81
CA TRP A 130 -11.33 -9.92 -7.02
C TRP A 130 -12.79 -10.40 -7.12
N ASN A 131 -13.05 -11.42 -7.93
CA ASN A 131 -14.40 -11.95 -8.12
C ASN A 131 -14.95 -12.50 -6.80
N THR A 132 -14.13 -13.28 -6.07
CA THR A 132 -14.54 -13.85 -4.79
C THR A 132 -14.79 -12.77 -3.73
N LEU A 133 -13.98 -11.71 -3.72
CA LEU A 133 -14.16 -10.55 -2.84
C LEU A 133 -15.48 -9.85 -3.10
N VAL A 134 -15.79 -9.57 -4.36
CA VAL A 134 -17.04 -8.92 -4.78
C VAL A 134 -18.24 -9.82 -4.47
N GLU A 135 -18.18 -11.12 -4.76
CA GLU A 135 -19.24 -12.06 -4.42
C GLU A 135 -19.50 -12.12 -2.90
N ASN A 136 -18.43 -12.14 -2.08
CA ASN A 136 -18.56 -12.16 -0.64
C ASN A 136 -19.19 -10.86 -0.10
N TYR A 137 -18.84 -9.72 -0.71
CA TYR A 137 -19.47 -8.44 -0.43
C TYR A 137 -20.96 -8.44 -0.79
N GLU A 138 -21.32 -8.78 -2.02
CA GLU A 138 -22.72 -8.78 -2.48
C GLU A 138 -23.59 -9.69 -1.60
N LYS A 139 -23.05 -10.86 -1.21
CA LYS A 139 -23.75 -11.85 -0.41
C LYS A 139 -23.94 -11.46 1.05
N ASN A 140 -22.93 -10.85 1.68
CA ASN A 140 -22.93 -10.65 3.14
C ASN A 140 -22.98 -9.18 3.58
N TYR A 141 -22.67 -8.23 2.69
CA TYR A 141 -22.41 -6.82 3.03
C TYR A 141 -22.98 -5.81 2.02
N SER A 142 -23.86 -6.22 1.10
CA SER A 142 -24.45 -5.37 0.05
C SER A 142 -25.19 -4.12 0.54
N GLY A 143 -25.55 -4.05 1.83
CA GLY A 143 -26.11 -2.85 2.46
C GLY A 143 -25.09 -1.82 2.96
N ARG A 144 -23.78 -2.07 2.81
CA ARG A 144 -22.69 -1.15 3.20
C ARG A 144 -22.02 -0.61 1.95
N ASN A 145 -21.25 0.48 2.07
CA ASN A 145 -20.43 0.94 0.95
C ASN A 145 -19.24 -0.01 0.75
N PHE A 146 -18.98 -0.44 -0.49
CA PHE A 146 -17.85 -1.32 -0.83
C PHE A 146 -16.50 -0.81 -0.32
N ASN A 147 -16.25 0.51 -0.40
CA ASN A 147 -15.00 1.13 0.05
C ASN A 147 -14.80 1.12 1.58
N ILE A 148 -15.85 0.76 2.35
CA ILE A 148 -15.75 0.57 3.81
C ILE A 148 -15.52 -0.91 4.13
N TYR A 149 -15.93 -1.81 3.22
CA TYR A 149 -15.77 -3.24 3.38
C TYR A 149 -14.36 -3.72 3.02
N TYR A 150 -13.73 -3.11 2.02
CA TYR A 150 -12.38 -3.41 1.53
C TYR A 150 -11.55 -2.14 1.46
#